data_AF-A0A958FFW5-F1
#
_entry.id   AF-A0A958FFW5-F1
#
_cell.length_a   1.000
_cell.length_b   1.000
_cell.length_c   1.000
_cell.angle_alpha   90.00
_cell.angle_beta   90.00
_cell.angle_gamma   90.00
#
_symmetry.space_group_name_H-M   'P 1'
#
loop_
_entity.id
_entity.type
_entity.pdbx_description
1 polymer ?
#
loop_
_entity_poly.entity_id
_entity_poly.type
_entity_poly.pdbx_seq_one_letter_code
_entity_poly.pdbx_strand_id
1 'polypeptide(L)' 'LHSGGSRDDKLLAICQLLAREIEYYDWVGFYLVDPEKERELVLGPYVGDATDHVRIAFGQGICGQAAEREETFV' A
#
# COMPACT_ATOMS: atom_id res chain seq x y z
N LEU A 1 -2.76 17.74 -24.34
CA LEU A 1 -2.95 17.75 -22.87
C LEU A 1 -2.78 16.31 -22.40
N HIS A 2 -1.61 15.94 -21.87
CA HIS A 2 -1.44 14.62 -21.28
C HIS A 2 -2.12 14.63 -19.91
N SER A 3 -3.39 14.24 -19.86
CA SER A 3 -4.09 13.95 -18.62
C SER A 3 -3.56 12.62 -18.07
N GLY A 4 -2.32 12.63 -17.57
CA GLY A 4 -1.80 11.53 -16.77
C GLY A 4 -2.64 11.45 -15.50
N GLY A 5 -3.23 10.29 -15.23
CA GLY A 5 -4.10 10.07 -14.05
C GLY A 5 -3.43 10.47 -12.73
N SER A 6 -4.24 10.60 -11.68
CA SER A 6 -3.77 10.90 -10.33
C SER A 6 -2.74 9.86 -9.86
N ARG A 7 -1.96 10.18 -8.83
CA ARG A 7 -1.04 9.21 -8.21
C ARG A 7 -1.80 7.93 -7.85
N ASP A 8 -2.98 8.08 -7.27
CA ASP A 8 -3.77 6.97 -6.76
C ASP A 8 -4.34 6.12 -7.91
N ASP A 9 -4.71 6.72 -9.06
CA ASP A 9 -5.09 5.97 -10.27
C ASP A 9 -3.95 5.08 -10.76
N LYS A 10 -2.72 5.59 -10.72
CA LYS A 10 -1.52 4.83 -11.14
C LYS A 10 -1.21 3.69 -10.17
N LEU A 11 -1.27 3.95 -8.87
CA LEU A 11 -1.05 2.93 -7.83
C LEU A 11 -2.12 1.84 -7.92
N LEU A 12 -3.39 2.20 -8.13
CA LEU A 12 -4.46 1.23 -8.32
C LEU A 12 -4.23 0.36 -9.55
N ALA A 13 -3.82 0.96 -10.67
CA ALA A 13 -3.50 0.21 -11.89
C ALA A 13 -2.36 -0.81 -11.66
N ILE A 14 -1.37 -0.48 -10.82
CA ILE A 14 -0.30 -1.40 -10.42
C ILE A 14 -0.88 -2.55 -9.57
N CYS A 15 -1.73 -2.26 -8.58
CA CYS A 15 -2.37 -3.30 -7.77
C CYS A 15 -3.17 -4.27 -8.64
N GLN A 16 -3.96 -3.74 -9.58
CA GLN A 16 -4.75 -4.54 -10.53
C GLN A 16 -3.88 -5.39 -11.46
N LEU A 17 -2.76 -4.84 -11.93
CA LEU A 17 -1.80 -5.60 -12.72
C LEU A 17 -1.24 -6.77 -11.91
N LEU A 18 -0.70 -6.50 -10.72
CA LEU A 18 -0.08 -7.53 -9.89
C LEU A 18 -1.07 -8.61 -9.45
N ALA A 19 -2.27 -8.23 -9.02
CA ALA A 19 -3.31 -9.18 -8.64
C ALA A 19 -3.77 -10.07 -9.82
N ARG A 20 -3.72 -9.56 -11.06
CA ARG A 20 -4.07 -10.34 -12.25
C ARG A 20 -2.93 -11.26 -12.71
N GLU A 21 -1.69 -10.80 -12.68
CA GLU A 21 -0.56 -11.53 -13.24
C GLU A 21 0.08 -12.52 -12.24
N ILE A 22 -0.20 -12.39 -10.94
CA ILE A 22 0.37 -13.24 -9.89
C ILE A 22 -0.76 -14.02 -9.22
N GLU A 23 -0.96 -15.26 -9.66
CA GLU A 23 -2.12 -16.10 -9.31
C GLU A 23 -2.32 -16.31 -7.80
N TYR A 24 -1.25 -16.31 -7.01
CA TYR A 24 -1.29 -16.56 -5.57
C TYR A 24 -1.40 -15.29 -4.72
N TYR A 25 -1.63 -14.12 -5.32
CA TYR A 25 -1.86 -12.88 -4.58
C TYR A 25 -3.36 -12.68 -4.32
N ASP A 26 -3.78 -12.91 -3.07
CA ASP A 26 -5.16 -12.61 -2.62
C ASP A 26 -5.36 -11.13 -2.25
N TRP A 27 -4.27 -10.42 -1.96
CA TRP A 27 -4.30 -9.01 -1.59
C TRP A 27 -3.05 -8.27 -2.08
N VAL A 28 -3.24 -7.12 -2.72
CA VAL A 28 -2.16 -6.23 -3.18
C VAL A 28 -2.54 -4.79 -2.90
N GLY A 29 -1.66 -4.02 -2.28
CA GLY A 29 -1.94 -2.62 -1.98
C GLY A 29 -0.73 -1.84 -1.52
N PHE A 30 -0.97 -0.55 -1.29
CA PHE A 30 0.04 0.37 -0.79
C PHE A 30 -0.37 0.95 0.56
N TYR A 31 0.60 1.07 1.45
CA TYR A 31 0.53 1.94 2.60
C TYR A 31 1.45 3.15 2.35
N LEU A 32 0.94 4.35 2.57
CA LEU A 32 1.66 5.60 2.35
C LEU A 32 1.87 6.32 3.68
N VAL A 33 3.02 6.99 3.86
CA VAL A 33 3.25 7.82 5.05
C VAL A 33 2.22 8.95 5.10
N ASP A 34 1.59 9.13 6.25
CA ASP A 34 0.64 10.22 6.45
C ASP A 34 1.36 11.59 6.39
N PRO A 35 0.89 12.54 5.57
CA PRO A 35 1.54 13.84 5.42
C PRO A 35 1.46 14.72 6.69
N GLU A 36 0.52 14.46 7.59
CA GLU A 36 0.34 15.17 8.86
C GLU A 36 0.93 14.39 10.05
N LYS A 37 1.25 13.11 9.88
CA LYS A 37 1.82 12.24 10.91
C LYS A 37 2.91 11.32 10.35
N GLU A 38 4.13 11.84 10.30
CA GLU A 38 5.31 11.22 9.65
C GLU A 38 5.66 9.79 10.11
N ARG A 39 5.16 9.35 11.27
CA ARG A 39 5.36 8.00 11.82
C ARG A 39 4.10 7.14 11.82
N GLU A 40 3.20 7.39 10.88
CA GLU A 40 2.00 6.61 10.65
C GLU A 40 1.82 6.35 9.15
N LEU A 41 1.44 5.13 8.82
CA LEU A 41 1.05 4.71 7.50
C LEU A 41 -0.47 4.77 7.36
N VAL A 42 -0.92 5.13 6.16
CA VAL A 42 -2.33 5.17 5.75
C VAL A 42 -2.53 4.24 4.58
N LEU A 43 -3.61 3.48 4.60
CA LEU A 43 -4.01 2.63 3.49
C LEU A 43 -4.30 3.49 2.25
N GLY A 44 -3.51 3.25 1.20
CA GLY A 44 -3.73 3.77 -0.14
C GLY A 44 -4.52 2.80 -1.01
N PRO A 45 -4.41 2.88 -2.34
CA PRO A 45 -5.10 1.96 -3.26
C PRO A 45 -4.70 0.50 -3.04
N TYR A 46 -5.69 -0.39 -3.12
CA TYR A 46 -5.51 -1.83 -2.98
C TYR A 46 -6.53 -2.61 -3.83
N VAL A 47 -6.25 -3.90 -4.04
CA VAL A 47 -7.11 -4.93 -4.62
C VAL A 47 -7.10 -6.12 -3.68
N GLY A 48 -8.28 -6.69 -3.40
CA GLY A 48 -8.48 -7.77 -2.44
C GLY A 48 -9.55 -7.43 -1.42
N ASP A 49 -9.69 -8.28 -0.40
CA ASP A 49 -10.68 -8.08 0.66
C ASP A 49 -10.39 -6.82 1.50
N ALA A 50 -11.45 -6.28 2.10
CA ALA A 50 -11.34 -5.16 3.03
C ALA A 50 -10.51 -5.54 4.27
N THR A 51 -9.80 -4.57 4.83
CA THR A 51 -8.93 -4.76 6.00
C THR A 51 -9.20 -3.71 7.06
N ASP A 52 -9.11 -4.11 8.33
CA ASP A 52 -9.22 -3.20 9.49
C ASP A 52 -7.97 -2.32 9.67
N HIS A 53 -6.87 -2.67 9.00
CA HIS A 53 -5.56 -2.02 9.18
C HIS A 53 -5.43 -0.70 8.40
N VAL A 54 -6.45 0.16 8.40
CA VAL A 54 -6.48 1.40 7.59
C VAL A 54 -5.36 2.38 7.96
N ARG A 55 -4.88 2.32 9.22
CA ARG A 55 -3.75 3.12 9.72
C ARG A 55 -2.82 2.26 10.56
N ILE A 56 -1.52 2.43 10.39
CA ILE A 56 -0.50 1.58 11.05
C ILE A 56 0.64 2.46 11.54
N ALA A 57 0.96 2.42 12.83
CA ALA A 57 2.14 3.11 13.35
C ALA A 57 3.43 2.43 12.87
N PHE A 58 4.49 3.21 12.66
CA PHE A 58 5.82 2.65 12.37
C PHE A 58 6.25 1.70 13.50
N GLY A 59 6.85 0.57 13.12
CA GLY A 59 7.24 -0.51 14.03
C GLY A 59 6.11 -1.46 14.46
N GLN A 60 4.85 -1.19 14.11
CA GLN A 60 3.71 -2.05 14.48
C GLN A 60 3.32 -2.99 13.33
N GLY A 61 3.30 -4.29 13.62
CA GLY A 61 3.00 -5.32 12.61
C GLY A 61 4.01 -5.35 11.47
N ILE A 62 3.79 -6.20 10.47
CA ILE A 62 4.79 -6.44 9.39
C ILE A 62 4.99 -5.17 8.55
N CYS A 63 3.91 -4.51 8.10
CA CYS A 63 4.02 -3.28 7.30
C CYS A 63 4.67 -2.14 8.08
N GLY A 64 4.33 -1.96 9.36
CA GLY A 64 4.95 -0.93 10.19
C GLY A 64 6.42 -1.23 10.47
N GLN A 65 6.80 -2.49 10.67
CA GLN A 65 8.21 -2.88 10.83
C GLN A 65 9.02 -2.71 9.55
N ALA A 66 8.44 -3.01 8.38
CA ALA A 66 9.05 -2.75 7.08
C ALA A 66 9.34 -1.25 6.89
N ALA A 67 8.39 -0.39 7.22
CA ALA A 67 8.57 1.07 7.15
C ALA A 67 9.60 1.59 8.16
N GLU A 68 9.68 1.01 9.37
CA GLU A 68 10.64 1.44 10.40
C GLU A 68 12.09 1.06 10.05
N ARG A 69 12.29 -0.10 9.42
CA ARG A 69 13.63 -0.63 9.13
C ARG A 69 14.10 -0.36 7.72
N GLU A 70 13.21 0.10 6.85
CA GLU A 70 13.46 0.22 5.40
C GLU A 70 13.91 -1.12 4.77
N GLU A 71 13.37 -2.22 5.29
CA GLU A 71 13.69 -3.59 4.89
C GLU A 71 12.45 -4.32 4.38
N THR A 72 12.64 -5.21 3.40
CA THR A 72 11.57 -6.09 2.91
C THR A 72 11.44 -7.32 3.81
N PHE A 73 10.20 -7.67 4.14
CA PHE A 73 9.85 -8.88 4.89
C PHE A 73 9.20 -9.88 3.92
N VAL A 74 9.62 -11.15 3.98
CA VAL A 74 9.13 -12.27 3.14
C VAL A 74 8.75 -13.47 3.99
#